data_AF-A0A8T5U079-F1
#
_entry.id   AF-A0A8T5U079-F1
#
_cell.length_a   1.000
_cell.length_b   1.000
_cell.length_c   1.000
_cell.angle_alpha   90.00
_cell.angle_beta   90.00
_cell.angle_gamma   90.00
#
_symmetry.space_group_name_H-M   'P 1'
#
loop_
_entity.id
_entity.type
_entity.pdbx_description
1 polymer ?
#
loop_
_entity_poly.entity_id
_entity_poly.type
_entity_poly.pdbx_seq_one_letter_code
_entity_poly.pdbx_strand_id
1 'polypeptide(L)'
;MTSVIIYALNDPSFSFLTHYLSHLGGGPNGAGIIFNVGTMISGPLMICFFLNLSAFLRRKKVKSFLIYISFIPGVLSSIGTFFVGVFPYTLTQDLHNVSAGFFFLGGFAYCILYSVSEWMTQGISKLQASTGFIVALFFLLFITFTAINTFYPGLALEQSHLTEWILICVLMSWIIGHEATMTREKRNNNIKKT
;
A
#
# COMPACT_ATOMS: atom_id res chain seq x y z
N MET A 1 13.13 -2.19 -4.24
CA MET A 1 14.40 -2.71 -3.68
C MET A 1 15.62 -2.06 -4.34
N THR A 2 15.72 -1.98 -5.66
CA THR A 2 16.85 -1.33 -6.35
C THR A 2 17.16 0.09 -5.87
N SER A 3 16.14 0.95 -5.72
CA SER A 3 16.32 2.31 -5.18
C SER A 3 16.88 2.32 -3.76
N VAL A 4 16.48 1.38 -2.89
CA VAL A 4 16.97 1.28 -1.50
C VAL A 4 18.47 0.98 -1.50
N ILE A 5 18.89 0.03 -2.34
CA ILE A 5 20.30 -0.37 -2.46
C ILE A 5 21.14 0.81 -2.93
N ILE A 6 20.71 1.49 -4.00
CA ILE A 6 21.47 2.64 -4.53
C ILE A 6 21.54 3.76 -3.48
N TYR A 7 20.44 4.05 -2.78
CA TYR A 7 20.43 5.08 -1.73
C TYR A 7 21.40 4.71 -0.60
N ALA A 8 21.28 3.51 -0.04
CA ALA A 8 22.08 3.04 1.10
C ALA A 8 23.59 2.99 0.80
N LEU A 9 23.97 2.69 -0.46
CA LEU A 9 25.38 2.70 -0.88
C LEU A 9 25.98 4.11 -0.94
N ASN A 10 25.14 5.15 -0.98
CA ASN A 10 25.56 6.53 -1.20
C ASN A 10 25.22 7.47 -0.03
N ASP A 11 24.50 6.97 0.99
CA ASP A 11 24.22 7.68 2.23
C ASP A 11 24.56 6.78 3.43
N PRO A 12 25.71 7.01 4.09
CA PRO A 12 26.13 6.25 5.27
C PRO A 12 25.19 6.38 6.48
N SER A 13 24.32 7.39 6.50
CA SER A 13 23.33 7.60 7.57
C SER A 13 22.02 6.86 7.35
N PHE A 14 21.87 6.19 6.20
CA PHE A 14 20.66 5.47 5.84
C PHE A 14 20.37 4.33 6.82
N SER A 15 19.16 4.36 7.36
CA SER A 15 18.56 3.29 8.15
C SER A 15 17.04 3.39 8.06
N PHE A 16 16.35 2.28 8.26
CA PHE A 16 14.88 2.25 8.34
C PHE A 16 14.33 3.01 9.57
N LEU A 17 15.20 3.41 10.51
CA LEU A 17 14.85 4.24 11.66
C LEU A 17 15.12 5.74 11.43
N THR A 18 15.90 6.10 10.42
CA THR A 18 16.34 7.48 10.20
C THR A 18 15.71 8.11 8.95
N HIS A 19 15.17 7.30 8.04
CA HIS A 19 14.60 7.77 6.78
C HIS A 19 13.21 7.23 6.52
N TYR A 20 12.30 8.10 6.09
CA TYR A 20 11.07 7.69 5.42
C TYR A 20 11.40 7.00 4.09
N LEU A 21 10.53 6.10 3.65
CA LEU A 21 10.60 5.49 2.33
C LEU A 21 10.58 6.55 1.22
N SER A 22 9.78 7.62 1.40
CA SER A 22 9.69 8.72 0.45
C SER A 22 10.99 9.50 0.28
N HIS A 23 11.91 9.45 1.24
CA HIS A 23 13.25 10.05 1.09
C HIS A 23 13.99 9.48 -0.11
N LEU A 24 13.74 8.21 -0.48
CA LEU A 24 14.31 7.60 -1.67
C LEU A 24 14.02 8.41 -2.94
N GLY A 25 12.86 9.08 -3.02
CA GLY A 25 12.46 9.93 -4.14
C GLY A 25 13.33 11.16 -4.34
N GLY A 26 14.09 11.56 -3.31
CA GLY A 26 15.06 12.66 -3.36
C GLY A 26 16.41 12.27 -3.97
N GLY A 27 16.71 10.97 -4.16
CA GLY A 27 18.06 10.50 -4.49
C GLY A 27 18.94 10.34 -3.25
N PRO A 28 20.23 9.99 -3.38
CA PRO A 28 21.13 10.41 -4.47
C PRO A 28 21.29 9.41 -5.63
N ASN A 29 22.12 9.76 -6.61
CA ASN A 29 22.68 8.88 -7.66
C ASN A 29 21.65 8.06 -8.45
N GLY A 30 20.53 8.69 -8.81
CA GLY A 30 19.48 8.06 -9.60
C GLY A 30 18.52 7.18 -8.80
N ALA A 31 18.71 7.00 -7.48
CA ALA A 31 17.74 6.31 -6.62
C ALA A 31 16.36 6.97 -6.74
N GLY A 32 16.31 8.30 -6.72
CA GLY A 32 15.07 9.08 -6.88
C GLY A 32 14.34 8.76 -8.18
N ILE A 33 15.04 8.63 -9.30
CA ILE A 33 14.41 8.30 -10.60
C ILE A 33 13.75 6.91 -10.51
N ILE A 34 14.47 5.93 -9.98
CA ILE A 34 13.96 4.55 -9.85
C ILE A 34 12.77 4.51 -8.90
N PHE A 35 12.84 5.20 -7.76
CA PHE A 35 11.74 5.29 -6.81
C PHE A 35 10.51 5.97 -7.40
N ASN A 36 10.68 7.15 -7.99
CA ASN A 36 9.58 7.97 -8.50
C ASN A 36 8.88 7.27 -9.67
N VAL A 37 9.63 6.76 -10.65
CA VAL A 37 9.08 5.99 -11.78
C VAL A 37 8.42 4.69 -11.29
N GLY A 38 9.05 3.98 -10.35
CA GLY A 38 8.46 2.77 -9.77
C GLY A 38 7.14 3.04 -9.06
N THR A 39 7.06 4.14 -8.31
CA THR A 39 5.85 4.58 -7.61
C THR A 39 4.76 5.01 -8.61
N MET A 40 5.12 5.75 -9.66
CA MET A 40 4.22 6.10 -10.76
C MET A 40 3.65 4.85 -11.44
N ILE A 41 4.46 3.84 -11.73
CA ILE A 41 3.98 2.59 -12.35
C ILE A 41 3.10 1.80 -11.37
N SER A 42 3.41 1.83 -10.08
CA SER A 42 2.67 1.09 -9.05
C SER A 42 1.22 1.54 -8.92
N GLY A 43 0.92 2.83 -9.07
CA GLY A 43 -0.45 3.35 -9.00
C GLY A 43 -1.43 2.65 -9.97
N PRO A 44 -1.20 2.69 -11.29
CA PRO A 44 -2.03 1.96 -12.26
C PRO A 44 -2.07 0.44 -12.03
N LEU A 45 -0.96 -0.18 -11.61
CA LEU A 45 -0.94 -1.61 -11.28
C LEU A 45 -1.82 -1.94 -10.07
N MET A 46 -1.86 -1.06 -9.06
CA MET A 46 -2.75 -1.20 -7.90
C MET A 46 -4.23 -1.09 -8.32
N ILE A 47 -4.57 -0.22 -9.27
CA ILE A 47 -5.94 -0.17 -9.82
C ILE A 47 -6.32 -1.51 -10.46
N CYS A 48 -5.43 -2.09 -11.27
CA CYS A 48 -5.63 -3.41 -11.87
C CYS A 48 -5.82 -4.50 -10.80
N PHE A 49 -5.04 -4.46 -9.73
CA PHE A 49 -5.20 -5.34 -8.58
C PHE A 49 -6.60 -5.20 -7.95
N PHE A 50 -7.04 -3.98 -7.64
CA PHE A 50 -8.37 -3.76 -7.03
C PHE A 50 -9.53 -4.15 -7.94
N LEU A 51 -9.37 -4.01 -9.26
CA LEU A 51 -10.34 -4.53 -10.24
C LEU A 51 -10.42 -6.06 -10.16
N ASN A 52 -9.27 -6.74 -10.10
CA ASN A 52 -9.22 -8.20 -10.00
C ASN A 52 -9.80 -8.71 -8.67
N LEU A 53 -9.46 -8.07 -7.55
CA LEU A 53 -9.98 -8.39 -6.22
C LEU A 53 -11.50 -8.16 -6.15
N SER A 54 -11.99 -7.04 -6.67
CA SER A 54 -13.42 -6.76 -6.76
C SER A 54 -14.17 -7.79 -7.62
N ALA A 55 -13.59 -8.19 -8.76
CA ALA A 55 -14.16 -9.23 -9.60
C ALA A 55 -14.16 -10.60 -8.89
N PHE A 56 -13.13 -10.89 -8.09
CA PHE A 56 -13.08 -12.09 -7.25
C PHE A 56 -14.19 -12.11 -6.21
N LEU A 57 -14.36 -11.02 -5.46
CA LEU A 57 -15.45 -10.91 -4.47
C LEU A 57 -16.83 -11.01 -5.13
N ARG A 58 -17.01 -10.44 -6.33
CA ARG A 58 -18.26 -10.58 -7.08
C ARG A 58 -18.56 -12.05 -7.42
N ARG A 59 -17.55 -12.82 -7.84
CA ARG A 59 -17.70 -14.28 -8.08
C ARG A 59 -18.04 -15.05 -6.81
N LYS A 60 -17.55 -14.58 -5.66
CA LYS A 60 -17.89 -15.11 -4.32
C LYS A 60 -19.24 -14.61 -3.79
N LYS A 61 -20.05 -13.94 -4.62
CA LYS A 61 -21.38 -13.43 -4.29
C LYS A 61 -21.40 -12.41 -3.13
N VAL A 62 -20.31 -11.67 -2.94
CA VAL A 62 -20.30 -10.52 -2.03
C VAL A 62 -21.27 -9.45 -2.54
N LYS A 63 -22.00 -8.80 -1.63
CA LYS A 63 -22.93 -7.72 -1.96
C LYS A 63 -22.20 -6.60 -2.71
N SER A 64 -22.73 -6.16 -3.85
CA SER A 64 -22.09 -5.14 -4.70
C SER A 64 -21.76 -3.85 -3.95
N PHE A 65 -22.62 -3.44 -3.01
CA PHE A 65 -22.36 -2.28 -2.16
C PHE A 65 -21.02 -2.39 -1.41
N LEU A 66 -20.75 -3.54 -0.77
CA LEU A 66 -19.48 -3.77 -0.05
C LEU A 66 -18.26 -3.71 -0.99
N ILE A 67 -18.41 -4.24 -2.21
CA ILE A 67 -17.36 -4.17 -3.23
C ILE A 67 -17.09 -2.72 -3.62
N TYR A 68 -18.12 -1.92 -3.91
CA TYR A 68 -17.96 -0.53 -4.33
C TYR A 68 -17.35 0.35 -3.25
N ILE A 69 -17.83 0.24 -1.99
CA ILE A 69 -17.26 1.03 -0.90
C ILE A 69 -15.81 0.63 -0.59
N SER A 70 -15.40 -0.61 -0.88
CA SER A 70 -14.01 -1.05 -0.74
C SER A 70 -13.14 -0.58 -1.92
N PHE A 71 -13.69 -0.60 -3.14
CA PHE A 71 -12.97 -0.28 -4.37
C PHE A 71 -12.61 1.20 -4.49
N ILE A 72 -13.54 2.10 -4.15
CA ILE A 72 -13.34 3.56 -4.23
C ILE A 72 -12.08 4.02 -3.47
N PRO A 73 -11.89 3.70 -2.16
CA PRO A 73 -10.67 4.06 -1.45
C PRO A 73 -9.42 3.36 -2.00
N GLY A 74 -9.57 2.16 -2.59
CA GLY A 74 -8.47 1.49 -3.32
C GLY A 74 -7.99 2.30 -4.51
N VAL A 75 -8.92 2.82 -5.32
CA VAL A 75 -8.60 3.70 -6.46
C VAL A 75 -7.99 5.03 -5.99
N LEU A 76 -8.58 5.66 -4.97
CA LEU A 76 -8.04 6.91 -4.40
C LEU A 76 -6.61 6.72 -3.87
N SER A 77 -6.37 5.63 -3.15
CA SER A 77 -5.03 5.28 -2.66
C SER A 77 -4.05 5.08 -3.82
N SER A 78 -4.47 4.39 -4.88
CA SER A 78 -3.65 4.15 -6.08
C SER A 78 -3.30 5.44 -6.83
N ILE A 79 -4.24 6.39 -6.90
CA ILE A 79 -4.01 7.73 -7.45
C ILE A 79 -3.02 8.49 -6.57
N GLY A 80 -3.18 8.42 -5.24
CA GLY A 80 -2.23 8.97 -4.28
C GLY A 80 -0.81 8.42 -4.50
N THR A 81 -0.68 7.09 -4.64
CA THR A 81 0.61 6.45 -4.98
C THR A 81 1.20 7.01 -6.26
N PHE A 82 0.44 7.08 -7.35
CA PHE A 82 0.91 7.65 -8.61
C PHE A 82 1.49 9.06 -8.40
N PHE A 83 0.74 9.92 -7.71
CA PHE A 83 1.13 11.31 -7.51
C PHE A 83 2.28 11.49 -6.51
N VAL A 84 2.51 10.57 -5.56
CA VAL A 84 3.72 10.58 -4.72
C VAL A 84 4.98 10.50 -5.58
N GLY A 85 4.96 9.71 -6.67
CA GLY A 85 6.08 9.65 -7.61
C GLY A 85 6.18 10.88 -8.53
N VAL A 86 5.05 11.50 -8.87
CA VAL A 86 5.01 12.74 -9.68
C VAL A 86 5.49 13.96 -8.88
N PHE A 87 5.21 13.99 -7.58
CA PHE A 87 5.54 15.08 -6.66
C PHE A 87 6.54 14.61 -5.61
N PRO A 88 7.84 14.48 -5.92
CA PRO A 88 8.87 14.19 -4.93
C PRO A 88 8.89 15.27 -3.84
N TYR A 89 9.14 14.85 -2.59
CA TYR A 89 9.13 15.74 -1.43
C TYR A 89 10.15 16.89 -1.55
N THR A 90 11.28 16.65 -2.22
CA THR A 90 12.34 17.65 -2.47
C THR A 90 11.93 18.76 -3.43
N LEU A 91 10.90 18.54 -4.27
CA LEU A 91 10.44 19.52 -5.25
C LEU A 91 9.19 20.28 -4.77
N THR A 92 8.20 19.54 -4.26
CA THR A 92 6.91 20.11 -3.86
C THR A 92 6.33 19.37 -2.65
N GLN A 93 6.80 19.73 -1.45
CA GLN A 93 6.42 19.07 -0.19
C GLN A 93 4.91 19.03 0.05
N ASP A 94 4.19 20.13 -0.21
CA ASP A 94 2.74 20.19 0.05
C ASP A 94 1.96 19.21 -0.83
N LEU A 95 2.26 19.18 -2.13
CA LEU A 95 1.64 18.24 -3.07
C LEU A 95 2.03 16.78 -2.77
N HIS A 96 3.28 16.55 -2.34
CA HIS A 96 3.74 15.25 -1.88
C HIS A 96 2.89 14.77 -0.70
N ASN A 97 2.73 15.63 0.32
CA ASN A 97 1.99 15.30 1.54
C ASN A 97 0.50 15.05 1.27
N VAL A 98 -0.13 15.84 0.40
CA VAL A 98 -1.52 15.60 -0.03
C VAL A 98 -1.65 14.24 -0.72
N SER A 99 -0.74 13.93 -1.65
CA SER A 99 -0.73 12.67 -2.40
C SER A 99 -0.49 11.46 -1.48
N ALA A 100 0.45 11.60 -0.55
CA ALA A 100 0.72 10.62 0.49
C ALA A 100 -0.52 10.42 1.38
N GLY A 101 -1.23 11.49 1.74
CA GLY A 101 -2.49 11.42 2.47
C GLY A 101 -3.54 10.55 1.79
N PHE A 102 -3.74 10.72 0.47
CA PHE A 102 -4.62 9.84 -0.32
C PHE A 102 -4.16 8.38 -0.26
N PHE A 103 -2.85 8.12 -0.40
CA PHE A 103 -2.29 6.77 -0.30
C PHE A 103 -2.56 6.14 1.07
N PHE A 104 -2.20 6.81 2.17
CA PHE A 104 -2.28 6.25 3.52
C PHE A 104 -3.72 6.13 4.04
N LEU A 105 -4.56 7.15 3.88
CA LEU A 105 -5.95 7.11 4.34
C LEU A 105 -6.82 6.20 3.47
N GLY A 106 -6.65 6.27 2.14
CA GLY A 106 -7.29 5.32 1.23
C GLY A 106 -6.82 3.89 1.51
N GLY A 107 -5.51 3.73 1.74
CA GLY A 107 -4.81 2.55 2.24
C GLY A 107 -5.54 1.86 3.38
N PHE A 108 -5.62 2.59 4.49
CA PHE A 108 -6.31 2.18 5.69
C PHE A 108 -7.77 1.77 5.42
N ALA A 109 -8.51 2.61 4.72
CA ALA A 109 -9.93 2.39 4.44
C ALA A 109 -10.17 1.13 3.59
N TYR A 110 -9.45 0.96 2.47
CA TYR A 110 -9.67 -0.22 1.62
C TYR A 110 -9.23 -1.49 2.32
N CYS A 111 -8.15 -1.48 3.11
CA CYS A 111 -7.70 -2.67 3.83
C CYS A 111 -8.77 -3.16 4.80
N ILE A 112 -9.41 -2.26 5.55
CA ILE A 112 -10.53 -2.61 6.44
C ILE A 112 -11.71 -3.13 5.63
N LEU A 113 -12.15 -2.39 4.61
CA LEU A 113 -13.39 -2.69 3.90
C LEU A 113 -13.29 -3.99 3.07
N TYR A 114 -12.16 -4.25 2.43
CA TYR A 114 -11.91 -5.53 1.77
C TYR A 114 -11.84 -6.67 2.79
N SER A 115 -11.14 -6.49 3.92
CA SER A 115 -11.05 -7.52 4.95
C SER A 115 -12.42 -7.85 5.56
N VAL A 116 -13.26 -6.86 5.83
CA VAL A 116 -14.65 -7.07 6.28
C VAL A 116 -15.45 -7.81 5.21
N SER A 117 -15.34 -7.39 3.96
CA SER A 117 -16.02 -8.04 2.84
C SER A 117 -15.64 -9.52 2.73
N GLU A 118 -14.35 -9.84 2.84
CA GLU A 118 -13.82 -11.20 2.82
C GLU A 118 -14.25 -11.99 4.06
N TRP A 119 -14.19 -11.37 5.23
CA TRP A 119 -14.58 -11.97 6.50
C TRP A 119 -16.06 -12.33 6.55
N MET A 120 -16.93 -11.56 5.91
CA MET A 120 -18.36 -11.86 5.86
C MET A 120 -18.72 -12.92 4.82
N THR A 121 -17.77 -13.33 3.98
CA THR A 121 -18.03 -14.17 2.81
C THR A 121 -17.71 -15.64 3.08
N GLN A 122 -18.63 -16.52 2.70
CA GLN A 122 -18.40 -17.96 2.75
C GLN A 122 -17.46 -18.40 1.63
N GLY A 123 -16.55 -19.34 1.93
CA GLY A 123 -15.58 -19.85 0.95
C GLY A 123 -14.39 -18.93 0.67
N ILE A 124 -14.18 -17.89 1.48
CA ILE A 124 -12.92 -17.15 1.61
C ILE A 124 -12.30 -17.50 2.96
N SER A 125 -10.99 -17.78 2.97
CA SER A 125 -10.26 -18.11 4.19
C SER A 125 -10.26 -16.94 5.17
N LYS A 126 -10.54 -17.20 6.46
CA LYS A 126 -10.44 -16.16 7.50
C LYS A 126 -9.01 -15.70 7.71
N LEU A 127 -8.03 -16.59 7.49
CA LEU A 127 -6.62 -16.20 7.51
C LEU A 127 -6.31 -15.17 6.43
N GLN A 128 -6.85 -15.37 5.21
CA GLN A 128 -6.70 -14.41 4.11
C GLN A 128 -7.29 -13.05 4.50
N ALA A 129 -8.53 -13.05 4.98
CA ALA A 129 -9.20 -11.82 5.43
C ALA A 129 -8.46 -11.11 6.57
N SER A 130 -7.90 -11.87 7.54
CA SER A 130 -7.10 -11.30 8.64
C SER A 130 -5.88 -10.53 8.15
N THR A 131 -5.26 -10.93 7.04
CA THR A 131 -4.04 -10.27 6.56
C THR A 131 -4.28 -8.79 6.23
N GLY A 132 -5.46 -8.43 5.72
CA GLY A 132 -5.75 -7.02 5.43
C GLY A 132 -6.00 -6.19 6.69
N PHE A 133 -6.53 -6.77 7.77
CA PHE A 133 -6.60 -6.11 9.07
C PHE A 133 -5.22 -5.85 9.67
N ILE A 134 -4.26 -6.76 9.47
CA ILE A 134 -2.86 -6.55 9.88
C ILE A 134 -2.26 -5.36 9.11
N VAL A 135 -2.48 -5.28 7.79
CA VAL A 135 -2.02 -4.11 7.01
C VAL A 135 -2.69 -2.82 7.48
N ALA A 136 -3.99 -2.85 7.75
CA ALA A 136 -4.73 -1.70 8.29
C ALA A 136 -4.17 -1.23 9.64
N LEU A 137 -3.77 -2.16 10.52
CA LEU A 137 -3.11 -1.81 11.79
C LEU A 137 -1.81 -1.03 11.53
N PHE A 138 -0.97 -1.47 10.58
CA PHE A 138 0.26 -0.74 10.27
C PHE A 138 0.01 0.61 9.59
N PHE A 139 -1.04 0.75 8.78
CA PHE A 139 -1.49 2.07 8.31
C PHE A 139 -1.84 2.97 9.49
N LEU A 140 -2.63 2.47 10.45
CA LEU A 140 -3.04 3.23 11.63
C LEU A 140 -1.84 3.65 12.49
N LEU A 141 -0.90 2.73 12.74
CA LEU A 141 0.31 3.01 13.50
C LEU A 141 1.15 4.10 12.82
N PHE A 142 1.38 3.99 11.50
CA PHE A 142 2.12 4.99 10.75
C PHE A 142 1.45 6.37 10.77
N ILE A 143 0.14 6.41 10.49
CA ILE A 143 -0.65 7.66 10.54
C ILE A 143 -0.56 8.29 11.93
N THR A 144 -0.68 7.48 12.98
CA THR A 144 -0.64 7.96 14.38
C THR A 144 0.73 8.53 14.73
N PHE A 145 1.82 7.81 14.46
CA PHE A 145 3.17 8.30 14.80
C PHE A 145 3.57 9.50 13.96
N THR A 146 3.17 9.55 12.68
CA THR A 146 3.39 10.72 11.83
C THR A 146 2.61 11.93 12.34
N ALA A 147 1.36 11.74 12.78
CA ALA A 147 0.57 12.82 13.39
C ALA A 147 1.21 13.31 14.69
N ILE A 148 1.66 12.41 15.58
CA ILE A 148 2.37 12.77 16.81
C ILE A 148 3.61 13.61 16.48
N ASN A 149 4.46 13.15 15.56
CA ASN A 149 5.66 13.88 15.15
C ASN A 149 5.34 15.24 14.47
N THR A 150 4.20 15.34 13.80
CA THR A 150 3.75 16.61 13.18
C THR A 150 3.37 17.65 14.23
N PHE A 151 2.66 17.25 15.29
CA PHE A 151 2.24 18.16 16.36
C PHE A 151 3.31 18.36 17.45
N TYR A 152 4.21 17.39 17.63
CA TYR A 152 5.32 17.40 18.58
C TYR A 152 6.61 16.96 17.89
N PRO A 153 7.31 17.87 17.18
CA PRO A 153 8.49 17.53 16.39
C PRO A 153 9.56 16.77 17.17
N GLY A 154 10.00 15.64 16.62
CA GLY A 154 10.99 14.74 17.23
C GLY A 154 10.37 13.66 18.12
N LEU A 155 9.14 13.84 18.60
CA LEU A 155 8.42 12.79 19.32
C LEU A 155 7.91 11.73 18.34
N ALA A 156 8.23 10.47 18.61
CA ALA A 156 7.84 9.33 17.77
C ALA A 156 8.42 9.31 16.33
N LEU A 157 9.49 10.08 16.06
CA LEU A 157 10.09 10.17 14.73
C LEU A 157 10.59 8.81 14.22
N GLU A 158 11.41 8.10 15.01
CA GLU A 158 11.93 6.77 14.63
C GLU A 158 10.80 5.75 14.44
N GLN A 159 9.77 5.80 15.28
CA GLN A 159 8.59 4.95 15.18
C GLN A 159 7.82 5.23 13.89
N SER A 160 7.70 6.49 13.48
CA SER A 160 7.08 6.86 12.21
C SER A 160 7.88 6.34 11.00
N HIS A 161 9.22 6.45 11.02
CA HIS A 161 10.07 5.88 9.98
C HIS A 161 9.89 4.36 9.90
N LEU A 162 10.07 3.66 11.03
CA LEU A 162 10.01 2.20 11.09
C LEU A 162 8.65 1.67 10.63
N THR A 163 7.57 2.30 11.08
CA THR A 163 6.21 1.84 10.74
C THR A 163 5.88 2.02 9.27
N GLU A 164 6.42 3.03 8.59
CA GLU A 164 6.26 3.16 7.13
C GLU A 164 6.90 1.98 6.39
N TRP A 165 8.14 1.61 6.75
CA TRP A 165 8.84 0.49 6.13
C TRP A 165 8.11 -0.84 6.36
N ILE A 166 7.67 -1.09 7.60
CA ILE A 166 6.92 -2.31 7.92
C ILE A 166 5.60 -2.33 7.15
N LEU A 167 4.86 -1.22 7.14
CA LEU A 167 3.61 -1.06 6.41
C LEU A 167 3.76 -1.46 4.95
N ILE A 168 4.78 -0.94 4.26
CA ILE A 168 4.98 -1.23 2.83
C ILE A 168 5.33 -2.70 2.61
N CYS A 169 6.14 -3.31 3.48
CA CYS A 169 6.45 -4.73 3.43
C CYS A 169 5.21 -5.62 3.62
N VAL A 170 4.36 -5.31 4.62
CA VAL A 170 3.13 -6.09 4.87
C VAL A 170 2.10 -5.86 3.77
N LEU A 171 2.00 -4.64 3.21
CA LEU A 171 1.11 -4.32 2.11
C LEU A 171 1.50 -5.10 0.84
N MET A 172 2.80 -5.14 0.50
CA MET A 172 3.28 -5.92 -0.64
C MET A 172 2.99 -7.42 -0.45
N SER A 173 3.22 -7.94 0.76
CA SER A 173 2.89 -9.32 1.11
C SER A 173 1.39 -9.61 0.96
N TRP A 174 0.54 -8.68 1.37
CA TRP A 174 -0.91 -8.76 1.23
C TRP A 174 -1.35 -8.80 -0.24
N ILE A 175 -0.84 -7.90 -1.08
CA ILE A 175 -1.13 -7.87 -2.53
C ILE A 175 -0.72 -9.19 -3.18
N ILE A 176 0.51 -9.64 -2.94
CA ILE A 176 1.04 -10.89 -3.51
C ILE A 176 0.21 -12.10 -3.06
N GLY A 177 -0.13 -12.17 -1.77
CA GLY A 177 -0.95 -13.26 -1.22
C GLY A 177 -2.36 -13.33 -1.83
N HIS A 178 -2.99 -12.17 -2.05
CA HIS A 178 -4.29 -12.08 -2.72
C HIS A 178 -4.20 -12.51 -4.19
N GLU A 179 -3.20 -12.02 -4.93
CA GLU A 179 -3.02 -12.41 -6.33
C GLU A 179 -2.73 -13.90 -6.52
N ALA A 180 -1.89 -14.48 -5.65
CA ALA A 180 -1.63 -15.92 -5.65
C ALA A 180 -2.92 -16.73 -5.40
N THR A 181 -3.73 -16.30 -4.42
CA THR A 181 -5.01 -16.95 -4.08
C THR A 181 -6.00 -16.87 -5.25
N MET A 182 -6.18 -15.68 -5.82
CA MET A 182 -7.08 -15.46 -6.96
C MET A 182 -6.66 -16.26 -8.19
N THR A 183 -5.36 -16.34 -8.47
CA THR A 183 -4.81 -17.09 -9.61
C THR A 183 -4.98 -18.59 -9.42
N ARG A 184 -4.71 -19.13 -8.23
CA ARG A 184 -4.93 -20.54 -7.90
C ARG A 184 -6.38 -20.94 -8.08
N GLU A 185 -7.32 -20.09 -7.66
CA GLU A 185 -8.74 -20.37 -7.80
C GLU A 185 -9.20 -20.36 -9.28
N LYS A 186 -8.74 -19.38 -10.07
CA LYS A 186 -9.03 -19.35 -11.52
C LYS A 186 -8.56 -20.64 -12.20
N ARG A 187 -7.35 -21.11 -11.89
CA ARG A 187 -6.81 -22.37 -12.43
C ARG A 187 -7.67 -23.58 -12.07
N ASN A 188 -8.06 -23.71 -10.80
CA ASN A 188 -8.88 -24.83 -10.34
C ASN A 188 -10.26 -24.85 -11.00
N ASN A 189 -10.85 -23.68 -11.24
CA ASN A 189 -12.15 -23.58 -11.91
C ASN A 189 -12.10 -23.93 -13.40
N ASN A 190 -10.96 -23.72 -14.06
CA ASN A 190 -10.78 -24.11 -15.46
C ASN A 190 -10.61 -25.64 -15.59
N ILE A 191 -9.88 -26.28 -14.68
CA ILE A 191 -9.70 -27.75 -14.67
C ILE A 191 -11.05 -28.47 -14.45
N LYS A 192 -11.95 -27.93 -13.64
CA LYS A 192 -13.27 -28.54 -13.41
C LYS A 192 -14.22 -28.46 -14.62
N LYS A 193 -13.88 -27.66 -15.63
CA LYS A 193 -14.69 -27.47 -16.85
C LYS A 193 -14.21 -28.32 -18.03
N THR A 194 -13.03 -28.93 -17.92
CA THR A 194 -12.45 -29.87 -18.90
C THR A 194 -12.70 -31.30 -18.46
#